data_AF-A0A3N5JX50-F1
#
_entry.id   AF-A0A3N5JX50-F1
#
_cell.length_a   1.000
_cell.length_b   1.000
_cell.length_c   1.000
_cell.angle_alpha   90.00
_cell.angle_beta   90.00
_cell.angle_gamma   90.00
#
_symmetry.space_group_name_H-M   'P 1'
#
loop_
_entity.id
_entity.type
_entity.pdbx_description
1 polymer ?
#
loop_
_entity_poly.entity_id
_entity_poly.type
_entity_poly.pdbx_seq_one_letter_code
_entity_poly.pdbx_strand_id
1 'polypeptide(L)'
;MIAIGSATPRSCHRKGNLRPVESASVRTSSRPECADPAVVLLGFDASRRLAWFAPLDEAVGRHSGELCQRHAESMVVPKGWWLDDQRVEPQLFTPPPIAHSTTA
;
A
#
# COMPACT_ATOMS: atom_id res chain seq x y z
N MET A 1 23.37 -23.88 -14.39
CA MET A 1 23.81 -23.02 -13.28
C MET A 1 22.81 -21.88 -13.17
N ILE A 2 21.94 -21.87 -12.17
CA ILE A 2 20.90 -20.84 -12.01
C ILE A 2 21.50 -19.72 -11.16
N ALA A 3 21.64 -18.53 -11.76
CA ALA A 3 22.04 -17.34 -11.04
C ALA A 3 20.90 -16.96 -10.07
N ILE A 4 21.09 -17.27 -8.79
CA ILE A 4 20.30 -16.71 -7.70
C ILE A 4 20.67 -15.23 -7.63
N GLY A 5 19.91 -14.41 -8.34
CA GLY A 5 19.99 -12.95 -8.23
C GLY A 5 19.69 -12.58 -6.78
N SER A 6 20.73 -12.20 -6.03
CA SER A 6 20.61 -11.67 -4.69
C SER A 6 19.80 -10.38 -4.74
N ALA A 7 18.49 -10.48 -4.54
CA ALA A 7 17.65 -9.33 -4.24
C ALA A 7 18.07 -8.83 -2.86
N THR A 8 19.01 -7.89 -2.83
CA THR A 8 19.40 -7.21 -1.59
C THR A 8 18.13 -6.60 -0.99
N PRO A 9 17.78 -6.87 0.27
CA PRO A 9 16.66 -6.20 0.90
C PRO A 9 16.97 -4.70 0.88
N ARG A 10 16.16 -3.94 0.13
CA ARG A 10 16.27 -2.48 0.08
C ARG A 10 15.76 -1.95 1.42
N SER A 11 16.65 -2.00 2.42
CA SER A 11 16.40 -1.55 3.79
C SER A 11 15.62 -0.23 3.78
N CYS A 12 14.57 -0.16 4.60
CA CYS A 12 13.71 1.01 4.72
C CYS A 12 14.38 2.15 5.51
N HIS A 13 15.72 2.25 5.46
CA HIS A 13 16.50 3.24 6.20
C HIS A 13 16.33 4.66 5.61
N ARG A 14 15.12 5.22 5.67
CA ARG A 14 14.90 6.64 5.52
C ARG A 14 14.70 7.20 6.93
N LYS A 15 15.73 7.88 7.45
CA LYS A 15 15.64 8.69 8.67
C LYS A 15 14.72 9.88 8.38
N GLY A 16 13.41 9.69 8.56
CA GLY A 16 12.42 10.76 8.47
C GLY A 16 12.27 11.44 9.83
N ASN A 17 12.60 12.72 9.90
CA ASN A 17 12.45 13.55 11.10
C ASN A 17 10.95 13.89 11.28
N LEU A 18 10.15 12.93 11.75
CA LEU A 18 8.74 13.16 12.07
C LEU A 18 8.65 13.73 13.49
N ARG A 19 8.00 14.90 13.60
CA ARG A 19 7.66 15.49 14.90
C ARG A 19 6.74 14.52 15.66
N PRO A 20 6.80 14.45 17.00
CA PRO A 20 5.96 13.53 17.76
C PRO A 20 4.50 13.93 17.57
N VAL A 21 3.71 13.10 16.89
CA VAL A 21 2.26 13.17 16.99
C VAL A 21 1.85 12.35 18.21
N GLU A 22 1.02 12.96 19.04
CA GLU A 22 0.46 12.44 20.29
C GLU A 22 -0.10 11.02 20.10
N SER A 23 0.10 10.17 21.12
CA SER A 23 0.05 8.70 21.07
C SER A 23 -1.31 8.10 20.67
N ALA A 24 -1.64 8.13 19.38
CA ALA A 24 -2.43 7.06 18.77
C ALA A 24 -1.48 5.88 18.52
N SER A 25 -1.88 4.65 18.88
CA SER A 25 -1.10 3.45 18.60
C SER A 25 -1.06 3.22 17.08
N VAL A 26 -0.15 3.91 16.38
CA VAL A 26 0.03 3.80 14.95
C VAL A 26 0.32 2.36 14.61
N ARG A 27 -0.56 1.73 13.84
CA ARG A 27 -0.37 0.36 13.37
C ARG A 27 0.87 0.34 12.48
N THR A 28 1.89 -0.39 12.88
CA THR A 28 3.09 -0.56 12.06
C THR A 28 2.88 -1.68 11.05
N SER A 29 3.49 -1.50 9.87
CA SER A 29 3.58 -2.54 8.84
C SER A 29 3.94 -3.90 9.45
N SER A 30 3.32 -4.97 8.96
CA SER A 30 3.62 -6.34 9.38
C SER A 30 4.96 -6.87 8.86
N ARG A 31 5.71 -6.05 8.11
CA ARG A 31 7.06 -6.39 7.64
C ARG A 31 8.10 -6.19 8.76
N PRO A 32 8.93 -7.20 9.06
CA PRO A 32 9.77 -7.22 10.26
C PRO A 32 10.85 -6.13 10.32
N GLU A 33 11.21 -5.55 9.18
CA GLU A 33 12.22 -4.49 9.06
C GLU A 33 11.62 -3.10 8.76
N CYS A 34 10.29 -2.96 8.83
CA CYS A 34 9.57 -1.74 8.50
C CYS A 34 8.86 -1.19 9.74
N ALA A 35 9.25 0.01 10.17
CA ALA A 35 8.60 0.74 11.25
C ALA A 35 7.61 1.81 10.75
N ASP A 36 7.41 1.93 9.45
CA ASP A 36 6.48 2.91 8.87
C ASP A 36 5.01 2.55 9.22
N PRO A 37 4.14 3.58 9.32
CA PRO A 37 2.70 3.37 9.51
C PRO A 37 2.13 2.49 8.39
N ALA A 38 1.35 1.50 8.78
CA ALA A 38 0.50 0.76 7.87
C ALA A 38 -0.64 1.68 7.41
N VAL A 39 -0.87 1.72 6.10
CA VAL A 39 -1.92 2.53 5.47
C VAL A 39 -2.70 1.72 4.42
N VAL A 40 -2.27 0.49 4.17
CA VAL A 40 -2.87 -0.44 3.20
C VAL A 40 -3.04 -1.80 3.86
N LEU A 41 -4.18 -2.43 3.60
CA LEU A 41 -4.39 -3.84 3.86
C LEU A 41 -4.22 -4.63 2.56
N LEU A 42 -3.32 -5.62 2.58
CA LEU A 42 -3.15 -6.62 1.53
C LEU A 42 -3.91 -7.90 1.89
N GLY A 43 -4.77 -8.35 0.99
CA GLY A 43 -5.38 -9.68 1.07
C GLY A 43 -5.09 -10.56 -0.14
N PHE A 44 -5.29 -11.87 0.04
CA PHE A 44 -5.14 -12.87 -1.01
C PHE A 44 -6.35 -13.81 -1.04
N ASP A 45 -6.86 -14.04 -2.25
CA ASP A 45 -7.76 -15.13 -2.58
C ASP A 45 -7.03 -16.10 -3.51
N ALA A 46 -6.57 -17.22 -2.94
CA ALA A 46 -5.79 -18.20 -3.67
C ALA A 46 -6.62 -18.96 -4.72
N SER A 47 -7.91 -19.16 -4.47
CA SER A 47 -8.82 -19.83 -5.39
C SER A 47 -9.02 -19.03 -6.67
N ARG A 48 -9.09 -17.70 -6.55
CA ARG A 48 -9.27 -16.77 -7.67
C ARG A 48 -7.95 -16.28 -8.26
N ARG A 49 -6.80 -16.62 -7.66
CA ARG A 49 -5.49 -16.04 -7.96
C ARG A 49 -5.55 -14.51 -7.95
N LEU A 50 -6.15 -13.95 -6.90
CA LEU A 50 -6.39 -12.53 -6.75
C LEU A 50 -5.68 -12.03 -5.48
N ALA A 51 -4.85 -11.01 -5.63
CA ALA A 51 -4.44 -10.15 -4.53
C ALA A 51 -5.27 -8.87 -4.58
N TRP A 52 -5.57 -8.29 -3.44
CA TRP A 52 -6.27 -7.00 -3.37
C TRP A 52 -5.62 -6.06 -2.37
N PHE A 53 -5.65 -4.77 -2.68
CA PHE A 53 -5.32 -3.70 -1.75
C PHE A 53 -6.59 -2.97 -1.35
N ALA A 54 -6.77 -2.76 -0.05
CA ALA A 54 -7.80 -1.87 0.46
C ALA A 54 -7.18 -0.78 1.34
N PRO A 55 -7.87 0.38 1.51
CA PRO A 55 -7.55 1.31 2.57
C PRO A 55 -7.52 0.57 3.91
N LEU A 56 -6.56 0.92 4.77
CA LEU A 56 -6.52 0.35 6.11
C LEU A 56 -7.69 0.91 6.93
N ASP A 57 -8.54 0.02 7.41
CA ASP A 57 -9.61 0.36 8.36
C ASP A 57 -9.13 0.11 9.80
N GLU A 58 -9.11 1.17 10.61
CA GLU A 58 -8.71 1.11 12.03
C GLU A 58 -9.75 0.42 12.91
N ALA A 59 -11.02 0.34 12.48
CA ALA A 59 -12.06 -0.37 13.20
C ALA A 59 -11.88 -1.90 13.13
N VAL A 60 -11.12 -2.39 12.15
CA VAL A 60 -10.83 -3.80 11.96
C VAL A 60 -9.53 -4.17 12.69
N GLY A 61 -9.55 -5.29 13.44
CA GLY A 61 -8.43 -5.83 14.23
C GLY A 61 -7.15 -6.09 13.41
N ARG A 62 -6.03 -6.43 14.08
CA ARG A 62 -4.71 -6.51 13.42
C ARG A 62 -4.63 -7.65 12.41
N HIS A 63 -4.18 -7.30 11.19
CA HIS A 63 -4.00 -8.21 10.09
C HIS A 63 -2.54 -8.32 9.67
N SER A 64 -2.12 -9.53 9.31
CA SER A 64 -0.77 -9.81 8.78
C SER A 64 -0.51 -9.17 7.42
N GLY A 65 -1.56 -8.70 6.73
CA GLY A 65 -1.48 -8.00 5.45
C GLY A 65 -1.26 -6.50 5.52
N GLU A 66 -1.08 -5.93 6.72
CA GLU A 66 -0.86 -4.49 6.90
C GLU A 66 0.48 -4.04 6.31
N LEU A 67 0.46 -3.14 5.34
CA LEU A 67 1.62 -2.58 4.64
C LEU A 67 1.65 -1.06 4.73
N CYS A 68 2.87 -0.51 4.79
CA CYS A 68 3.07 0.92 4.56
C CYS A 68 2.96 1.25 3.06
N GLN A 69 2.76 2.52 2.73
CA GLN A 69 2.59 2.99 1.36
C GLN A 69 3.71 2.51 0.43
N ARG A 70 4.97 2.67 0.84
CA ARG A 70 6.14 2.24 0.06
C ARG A 70 6.13 0.75 -0.23
N HIS A 71 5.75 -0.08 0.75
CA HIS A 71 5.72 -1.52 0.55
C HIS A 71 4.58 -1.94 -0.38
N ALA A 72 3.42 -1.28 -0.28
CA ALA A 72 2.32 -1.51 -1.20
C ALA A 72 2.71 -1.13 -2.65
N GLU A 73 3.39 0.00 -2.85
CA GLU A 73 3.91 0.44 -4.16
C GLU A 73 4.97 -0.50 -4.74
N SER A 74 5.79 -1.12 -3.89
CA SER A 74 6.85 -2.06 -4.31
C SER A 74 6.39 -3.51 -4.43
N MET A 75 5.15 -3.82 -4.03
CA MET A 75 4.67 -5.19 -3.97
C MET A 75 4.51 -5.76 -5.37
N VAL A 76 4.93 -7.02 -5.54
CA VAL A 76 4.74 -7.77 -6.77
C VAL A 76 3.88 -8.99 -6.46
N VAL A 77 2.82 -9.20 -7.24
CA VAL A 77 1.99 -10.41 -7.17
C VAL A 77 2.66 -11.58 -7.89
N PRO A 78 2.38 -12.83 -7.51
CA PRO A 78 2.89 -13.99 -8.24
C PRO A 78 2.44 -13.98 -9.71
N LYS A 79 3.20 -14.66 -10.58
CA LYS A 79 2.86 -14.73 -12.01
C LYS A 79 1.48 -15.37 -12.22
N GLY A 80 0.68 -14.79 -13.10
CA GLY A 80 -0.68 -15.26 -13.40
C GLY A 80 -1.73 -14.89 -12.35
N TRP A 81 -1.38 -14.01 -11.40
CA TRP A 81 -2.32 -13.43 -10.45
C TRP A 81 -2.79 -12.06 -10.90
N TRP A 82 -4.01 -11.73 -10.50
CA TRP A 82 -4.59 -10.40 -10.62
C TRP A 82 -4.31 -9.58 -9.37
N LEU A 83 -4.13 -8.28 -9.54
CA LEU A 83 -4.07 -7.32 -8.44
C LEU A 83 -5.24 -6.34 -8.60
N ASP A 84 -6.14 -6.33 -7.63
CA ASP A 84 -7.24 -5.36 -7.53
C ASP A 84 -6.87 -4.26 -6.53
N ASP A 85 -6.63 -3.04 -7.01
CA ASP A 85 -6.27 -1.91 -6.16
C ASP A 85 -7.49 -1.08 -5.83
N GLN A 86 -8.11 -1.37 -4.69
CA GLN A 86 -9.34 -0.73 -4.21
C GLN A 86 -9.05 0.54 -3.40
N ARG A 87 -7.79 0.98 -3.33
CA ARG A 87 -7.42 2.25 -2.67
C ARG A 87 -7.77 3.46 -3.51
N VAL A 88 -7.84 3.27 -4.83
CA VAL A 88 -8.13 4.31 -5.80
C VAL A 88 -9.45 3.95 -6.46
N GLU A 89 -10.42 4.86 -6.37
CA GLU A 89 -11.61 4.73 -7.21
C GLU A 89 -11.17 4.72 -8.68
N PRO A 90 -11.51 3.67 -9.44
CA PRO A 90 -11.09 3.56 -10.83
C PRO A 90 -11.73 4.70 -11.64
N GLN A 91 -10.94 5.74 -11.90
CA GLN A 91 -11.34 6.83 -12.79
C GLN A 91 -11.20 6.35 -14.24
N LEU A 92 -12.25 5.69 -14.73
CA LEU A 92 -12.33 5.21 -16.11
C LEU A 92 -12.53 6.37 -17.12
N PHE A 93 -12.88 7.56 -16.64
CA PHE A 93 -13.14 8.73 -17.48
C PHE A 93 -12.38 9.96 -16.95
N THR A 94 -11.69 10.66 -17.85
CA THR A 94 -11.15 12.00 -17.55
C THR A 94 -12.30 13.01 -17.62
N PRO A 95 -12.68 13.67 -16.52
CA PRO A 95 -13.67 14.74 -16.61
C PRO A 95 -13.12 15.90 -17.46
N PRO A 96 -13.94 16.53 -18.32
CA PRO A 96 -13.49 17.72 -19.04
C PRO A 96 -13.08 18.82 -18.06
N PRO A 97 -12.10 19.69 -18.41
CA PRO A 97 -11.68 20.77 -17.53
C PRO A 97 -12.89 21.63 -17.18
N ILE A 98 -13.18 21.74 -15.87
CA ILE A 98 -14.27 22.57 -15.37
C ILE A 98 -13.89 24.02 -15.64
N ALA A 99 -14.48 24.63 -16.68
CA ALA A 99 -14.32 26.05 -16.93
C ALA A 99 -14.92 26.82 -15.75
N HIS A 100 -14.08 27.45 -14.94
CA HIS A 100 -14.53 28.34 -13.87
C HIS A 100 -15.11 29.60 -14.54
N SER A 101 -16.42 29.76 -14.49
CA SER A 101 -17.09 30.98 -14.93
C SER A 101 -16.73 32.12 -13.96
N THR A 102 -15.74 32.94 -14.31
CA THR A 102 -15.52 34.23 -13.68
C THR A 102 -16.69 35.14 -14.06
N THR A 103 -17.65 35.28 -13.15
CA THR A 103 -18.68 36.32 -13.22
C THR A 103 -18.03 37.66 -12.85
N ALA A 104 -18.13 38.63 -13.77
CA ALA A 104 -17.79 40.03 -13.57
C ALA A 104 -19.05 40.86 -13.31
#